data_AF-A0A518DWM5-F1
#
_entry.id   AF-A0A518DWM5-F1
#
_cell.length_a   1.000
_cell.length_b   1.000
_cell.length_c   1.000
_cell.angle_alpha   90.00
_cell.angle_beta   90.00
_cell.angle_gamma   90.00
#
_symmetry.space_group_name_H-M   'P 1'
#
loop_
_entity.id
_entity.type
_entity.pdbx_description
1 polymer ?
#
loop_
_entity_poly.entity_id
_entity_poly.type
_entity_poly.pdbx_seq_one_letter_code
_entity_poly.pdbx_strand_id
1 'polypeptide(L)' 'MTQDQLDQCVANATGESLGDIRRMGFSLADPAESNFDPEPDDRMRQIVDWDQCDLERNVALVDQPPFRRQRAA' A
#
# COMPACT_ATOMS: atom_id res chain seq x y z
N MET A 1 -3.49 -26.87 -12.99
CA MET A 1 -2.18 -26.20 -12.89
C MET A 1 -1.78 -26.22 -11.44
N THR A 2 -0.58 -26.67 -11.10
CA THR A 2 -0.05 -26.65 -9.73
C THR A 2 0.80 -25.40 -9.49
N GLN A 3 1.08 -25.07 -8.23
CA GLN A 3 1.87 -23.87 -7.89
C GLN A 3 3.25 -23.89 -8.56
N ASP A 4 3.93 -25.04 -8.55
CA ASP A 4 5.22 -25.21 -9.23
C ASP A 4 5.13 -25.01 -10.75
N GLN A 5 4.00 -25.39 -11.37
CA GLN A 5 3.78 -25.14 -12.80
C GLN A 5 3.58 -23.66 -13.10
N LEU A 6 2.91 -22.91 -12.21
CA LEU A 6 2.76 -21.46 -12.32
C LEU A 6 4.13 -20.78 -12.17
N ASP A 7 4.90 -21.12 -11.13
CA ASP A 7 6.23 -20.56 -10.90
C ASP A 7 7.15 -20.80 -12.11
N GLN A 8 7.10 -22.00 -12.70
CA GLN A 8 7.89 -22.33 -13.89
C GLN A 8 7.44 -21.55 -15.13
N CYS A 9 6.13 -21.33 -15.32
CA CYS A 9 5.61 -20.52 -16.41
C CYS A 9 6.01 -19.05 -16.27
N VAL A 10 5.96 -18.49 -15.06
CA VAL A 10 6.40 -17.11 -14.78
C VAL A 10 7.90 -16.99 -15.03
N ALA A 11 8.70 -17.93 -14.55
CA ALA A 11 10.16 -17.95 -14.77
C ALA A 11 10.51 -17.98 -16.26
N ASN A 12 9.80 -18.81 -17.02
CA ASN A 12 10.02 -18.91 -18.47
C ASN A 12 9.58 -17.64 -19.22
N ALA A 13 8.55 -16.92 -18.73
CA ALA A 13 8.04 -15.72 -19.37
C ALA A 13 8.84 -14.46 -19.02
N THR A 14 9.34 -14.33 -17.79
CA THR A 14 10.07 -13.14 -17.31
C THR A 14 11.59 -13.32 -17.34
N GLY A 15 12.09 -14.55 -17.37
CA GLY A 15 13.51 -14.87 -17.23
C GLY A 15 14.03 -14.77 -15.80
N GLU A 16 13.15 -14.58 -14.82
CA GLU A 16 13.53 -14.53 -13.40
C GLU A 16 13.72 -15.92 -12.78
N SER A 17 14.44 -15.97 -11.65
CA SER A 17 14.66 -17.22 -10.94
C SER A 17 13.41 -17.67 -10.18
N LEU A 18 13.24 -18.98 -9.98
CA LEU A 18 12.16 -19.53 -9.16
C LEU A 18 12.18 -18.99 -7.71
N GLY A 19 13.37 -18.66 -7.19
CA GLY A 19 13.51 -18.06 -5.87
C GLY A 19 12.94 -16.64 -5.80
N ASP A 20 13.18 -15.82 -6.84
CA ASP A 20 12.62 -14.48 -6.92
C ASP A 20 11.10 -14.52 -7.08
N ILE A 21 10.58 -15.45 -7.90
CA ILE A 21 9.14 -15.62 -8.11
C ILE A 21 8.42 -16.07 -6.84
N ARG A 22 8.99 -17.02 -6.11
CA ARG A 22 8.47 -17.42 -4.80
C ARG A 22 8.51 -16.29 -3.78
N ARG A 23 9.53 -15.44 -3.82
CA ARG A 23 9.62 -14.24 -2.97
C ARG A 23 8.56 -13.20 -3.32
N MET A 24 8.18 -13.09 -4.59
CA MET A 24 7.11 -12.18 -5.03
C MET A 24 5.71 -12.61 -4.54
N GLY A 25 5.54 -13.88 -4.17
CA GLY A 25 4.32 -14.35 -3.52
C GLY A 25 3.15 -14.62 -4.49
N PHE A 26 3.44 -15.01 -5.73
CA PHE A 26 2.39 -15.48 -6.64
C PHE A 26 1.73 -16.73 -6.07
N SER A 27 0.41 -16.72 -5.95
CA SER A 27 -0.38 -17.89 -5.54
C SER A 27 -1.40 -18.21 -6.61
N LEU A 28 -1.61 -19.50 -6.88
CA LEU A 28 -2.81 -19.96 -7.55
C LEU A 28 -4.02 -19.64 -6.68
N ALA A 29 -4.91 -18.78 -7.19
CA ALA A 29 -6.23 -18.61 -6.61
C ALA A 29 -7.13 -19.75 -7.12
N ASP A 30 -7.80 -20.45 -6.22
CA ASP A 30 -8.88 -21.36 -6.61
C ASP A 30 -10.11 -20.52 -6.98
N PRO A 31 -10.63 -20.59 -8.22
CA PRO A 31 -11.81 -19.84 -8.62
C PRO A 31 -13.07 -20.18 -7.82
N ALA A 32 -13.13 -21.35 -7.20
CA ALA A 32 -14.22 -21.77 -6.31
C ALA A 32 -14.01 -21.32 -4.85
N GLU A 33 -12.78 -20.92 -4.48
CA GLU A 33 -12.45 -20.37 -3.17
C GLU A 33 -12.59 -18.85 -3.20
N SER A 34 -13.82 -18.37 -2.98
CA SER A 34 -14.17 -16.94 -2.93
C SER A 34 -13.61 -16.20 -1.71
N ASN A 35 -12.91 -16.89 -0.81
CA ASN A 35 -12.42 -16.37 0.47
C ASN A 35 -11.01 -15.75 0.40
N PHE A 36 -10.43 -15.62 -0.81
CA PHE A 36 -9.11 -14.99 -1.01
C PHE A 36 -9.09 -13.50 -0.65
N ASP A 37 -10.25 -12.86 -0.69
CA ASP A 37 -10.51 -11.58 -0.05
C ASP A 37 -11.54 -11.89 1.05
N PRO A 38 -11.18 -11.86 2.35
CA PRO A 38 -12.20 -11.92 3.39
C PRO A 38 -13.14 -10.74 3.11
N GLU A 39 -14.39 -11.06 2.81
CA GLU A 39 -15.43 -10.19 2.27
C GLU A 39 -15.40 -8.70 2.71
N PRO A 40 -15.92 -7.80 1.84
CA PRO A 40 -15.71 -6.36 1.93
C PRO A 40 -16.09 -5.83 3.30
N ASP A 41 -15.21 -4.99 3.86
CA ASP A 41 -15.40 -4.31 5.13
C ASP A 41 -16.87 -3.92 5.37
N ASP A 42 -17.57 -4.66 6.25
CA ASP A 42 -18.95 -4.39 6.68
C ASP A 42 -19.07 -3.04 7.40
N ARG A 43 -17.93 -2.37 7.66
CA ARG A 43 -17.94 -1.00 8.15
C ARG A 43 -18.56 -0.11 7.10
N MET A 44 -19.45 0.74 7.59
CA MET A 44 -19.93 1.89 6.84
C MET A 44 -18.72 2.65 6.28
N ARG A 45 -18.76 2.99 4.98
CA ARG A 45 -17.69 3.73 4.30
C ARG A 45 -17.24 4.90 5.17
N GLN A 46 -15.99 4.85 5.62
CA GLN A 46 -15.41 5.92 6.42
C GLN A 46 -15.01 7.05 5.47
N ILE A 47 -15.73 8.16 5.55
CA ILE A 47 -15.37 9.38 4.83
C ILE A 47 -14.51 10.21 5.77
N VAL A 48 -13.27 10.46 5.36
CA VAL A 48 -12.36 11.37 6.07
C VAL A 48 -12.60 12.78 5.55
N ASP A 49 -12.92 13.69 6.46
CA ASP A 49 -12.83 15.13 6.18
C ASP A 49 -11.36 15.55 6.29
N TRP A 50 -10.73 15.78 5.14
CA TRP A 50 -9.32 16.17 5.08
C TRP A 50 -9.08 17.58 5.64
N ASP A 51 -10.04 18.49 5.50
CA ASP A 51 -9.92 19.86 6.03
C ASP A 51 -9.90 19.83 7.57
N GLN A 52 -10.75 19.00 8.18
CA GLN A 52 -10.75 18.79 9.62
C GLN A 52 -9.46 18.09 10.10
N CYS A 53 -9.02 17.04 9.41
CA CYS A 53 -7.79 16.33 9.75
C CYS A 53 -6.56 17.23 9.71
N ASP A 54 -6.48 18.11 8.71
CA ASP A 54 -5.36 19.04 8.59
C ASP A 54 -5.41 20.09 9.70
N LEU A 55 -6.59 20.58 10.09
CA LEU A 55 -6.74 21.50 11.21
C LEU A 55 -6.24 20.89 12.53
N GLU A 56 -6.59 19.63 12.80
CA GLU A 56 -6.16 18.89 13.99
C GLU A 56 -4.65 18.59 13.98
N ARG A 57 -4.07 18.39 12.79
CA ARG A 57 -2.63 18.11 12.61
C ARG A 57 -1.76 19.36 12.53
N ASN A 58 -2.34 20.55 12.26
CA ASN A 58 -1.60 21.81 12.13
C ASN A 58 -1.21 22.44 13.47
N VAL A 59 -0.98 21.61 14.50
CA VAL A 59 -0.46 22.07 15.78
C VAL A 59 1.06 22.04 15.71
N ALA A 60 1.68 23.19 15.92
CA ALA A 60 3.13 23.28 16.01
C ALA A 60 3.62 22.41 17.18
N LEU A 61 4.31 21.31 16.88
CA LEU A 61 4.96 20.47 17.89
C LEU A 61 6.12 21.20 18.59
N VAL A 62 6.62 22.26 17.98
CA VAL A 62 7.71 23.09 18.48
C VAL A 62 7.37 24.55 18.18
N ASP A 63 7.50 25.42 19.20
CA ASP A 63 7.35 26.86 19.03
C ASP A 63 8.38 27.39 18.01
N GLN A 64 7.89 27.89 16.87
CA GLN A 64 8.75 28.52 15.89
C GLN A 64 8.94 30.00 16.24
N PRO A 65 10.20 30.47 16.40
CA PRO A 65 10.44 31.89 16.61
C PRO A 65 10.02 32.69 15.37
N PRO A 66 9.53 33.93 15.54
CA PRO A 66 9.07 34.74 14.42
C PRO A 66 10.19 34.94 13.39
N PHE A 67 9.86 34.68 12.11
CA PHE A 67 10.77 34.83 10.99
C PHE A 67 11.27 36.28 10.90
N ARG A 68 12.56 36.51 11.20
CA ARG A 68 13.19 37.83 11.01
C ARG A 68 13.39 38.06 9.51
N ARG A 69 12.49 38.82 8.89
CA ARG A 69 12.79 39.47 7.61
C ARG A 69 13.91 40.49 7.83
N GLN A 70 15.12 40.19 7.38
CA GLN A 70 16.14 41.23 7.21
C GLN A 70 15.64 42.20 6.13
N ARG A 71 15.42 43.46 6.51
CA ARG A 71 15.20 44.54 5.55
C ARG A 71 16.52 44.77 4.82
N ALA A 72 16.52 44.62 3.50
CA ALA A 72 17.60 45.15 2.66
C ALA A 72 17.57 46.69 2.74
N ALA A 73 18.75 47.27 2.90
CA ALA A 73 18.99 48.72 2.95
C ALA A 73 18.94 49.33 1.55
#